data_AF-A0A5J4QM00-F1
#
_entry.id   AF-A0A5J4QM00-F1
#
_cell.length_a   1.000
_cell.length_b   1.000
_cell.length_c   1.000
_cell.angle_alpha   90.00
_cell.angle_beta   90.00
_cell.angle_gamma   90.00
#
_symmetry.space_group_name_H-M   'P 1'
#
loop_
_entity.id
_entity.type
_entity.pdbx_description
1 polymer ?
#
loop_
_entity_poly.entity_id
_entity_poly.type
_entity_poly.pdbx_seq_one_letter_code
_entity_poly.pdbx_strand_id
1 'polypeptide(L)'
;MTSSMKDASSVNNSNAQARTTGTKSGSVATIQLQCSNPYSIPCFEDFINEAQKHFNVEKNAKNEAYAFILSMGLLDEFAQFSKYFHSEDMHKLCIDLLTTDVLIDELNKHEK
;
A
#
# COMPACT_ATOMS: atom_id res chain seq x y z
N MET A 1 -14.80 -58.97 -5.19
CA MET A 1 -13.88 -58.01 -4.55
C MET A 1 -13.97 -56.70 -5.31
N THR A 2 -14.82 -55.78 -4.86
CA THR A 2 -15.04 -54.46 -5.49
C THR A 2 -14.34 -53.40 -4.64
N SER A 3 -13.24 -52.84 -5.15
CA SER A 3 -12.54 -51.73 -4.49
C SER A 3 -13.22 -50.43 -4.88
N SER A 4 -13.94 -49.82 -3.94
CA SER A 4 -14.57 -48.51 -4.10
C SER A 4 -13.53 -47.42 -3.86
N MET A 5 -13.19 -46.66 -4.90
CA MET A 5 -12.41 -45.43 -4.78
C MET A 5 -13.30 -44.36 -4.11
N LYS A 6 -12.78 -43.65 -3.10
CA LYS A 6 -13.49 -42.55 -2.43
C LYS A 6 -13.11 -41.22 -3.07
N ASP A 7 -14.13 -40.46 -3.43
CA ASP A 7 -14.05 -39.15 -4.06
C ASP A 7 -13.32 -38.10 -3.19
N ALA A 8 -12.52 -37.29 -3.85
CA ALA A 8 -11.86 -36.11 -3.29
C ALA A 8 -12.82 -34.92 -3.38
N SER A 9 -13.68 -34.75 -2.37
CA SER A 9 -14.45 -33.51 -2.21
C SER A 9 -14.80 -33.24 -0.76
N SER A 10 -14.05 -32.34 -0.13
CA SER A 10 -14.55 -31.23 0.69
C SER A 10 -13.40 -30.72 1.58
N VAL A 11 -12.63 -29.74 1.07
CA VAL A 11 -11.81 -28.90 1.93
C VAL A 11 -12.53 -27.57 2.03
N ASN A 12 -13.30 -27.40 3.11
CA ASN A 12 -13.91 -26.13 3.48
C ASN A 12 -12.80 -25.11 3.76
N ASN A 13 -12.50 -24.26 2.78
CA ASN A 13 -11.63 -23.11 2.95
C ASN A 13 -12.35 -22.06 3.82
N SER A 14 -12.24 -22.24 5.13
CA SER A 14 -12.67 -21.24 6.10
C SER A 14 -11.60 -20.16 6.09
N ASN A 15 -11.88 -19.05 5.42
CA ASN A 15 -10.98 -17.90 5.28
C ASN A 15 -10.83 -17.20 6.65
N ALA A 16 -10.01 -17.77 7.52
CA ALA A 16 -9.68 -17.19 8.81
C ALA A 16 -8.64 -16.08 8.58
N GLN A 17 -9.13 -14.85 8.43
CA GLN A 17 -8.29 -13.66 8.50
C GLN A 17 -7.68 -13.57 9.90
N ALA A 18 -6.38 -13.86 10.00
CA ALA A 18 -5.59 -13.55 11.18
C ALA A 18 -5.48 -12.02 11.30
N ARG A 19 -6.26 -11.42 12.21
CA ARG A 19 -6.11 -10.03 12.61
C ARG A 19 -5.14 -9.96 13.78
N THR A 20 -4.07 -9.20 13.64
CA THR A 20 -3.22 -8.80 14.77
C THR A 20 -3.27 -7.28 14.92
N THR A 21 -3.78 -6.83 16.06
CA THR A 21 -3.81 -5.42 16.49
C THR A 21 -2.49 -5.09 17.20
N GLY A 22 -1.66 -4.22 16.63
CA GLY A 22 -0.41 -3.78 17.25
C GLY A 22 -0.65 -2.75 18.36
N THR A 23 -0.11 -3.01 19.54
CA THR A 23 0.07 -2.04 20.63
C THR A 23 1.53 -1.59 20.67
N LYS A 24 1.79 -0.34 21.10
CA LYS A 24 3.10 0.30 21.09
C LYS A 24 4.12 -0.38 22.03
N SER A 25 4.81 -1.39 21.50
CA SER A 25 6.20 -1.82 21.70
C SER A 25 6.42 -2.89 20.62
N GLY A 26 7.20 -2.55 19.58
CA GLY A 26 7.25 -3.30 18.32
C GLY A 26 6.02 -3.02 17.46
N SER A 27 6.07 -1.97 16.62
CA SER A 27 5.01 -1.69 15.66
C SER A 27 5.00 -2.79 14.59
N VAL A 28 4.22 -3.85 14.81
CA VAL A 28 4.08 -4.96 13.86
C VAL A 28 3.10 -4.56 12.76
N ALA A 29 3.56 -4.59 11.52
CA ALA A 29 2.72 -4.45 10.33
C ALA A 29 2.41 -5.84 9.76
N THR A 30 1.15 -6.08 9.39
CA THR A 30 0.73 -7.31 8.70
C THR A 30 0.66 -7.03 7.21
N ILE A 31 1.35 -7.85 6.41
CA ILE A 31 1.29 -7.80 4.94
C ILE A 31 0.64 -9.07 4.40
N GLN A 32 -0.09 -8.94 3.30
CA GLN A 32 -0.52 -10.09 2.51
C GLN A 32 0.57 -10.41 1.50
N LEU A 33 1.23 -11.55 1.68
CA LEU A 33 2.32 -11.98 0.82
C LEU A 33 1.85 -13.14 -0.05
N GLN A 34 1.92 -12.97 -1.37
CA GLN A 34 1.69 -14.09 -2.27
C GLN A 34 2.91 -15.00 -2.23
N CYS A 35 2.70 -16.25 -1.80
CA CYS A 35 3.76 -17.24 -1.79
C CYS A 35 3.90 -17.87 -3.17
N SER A 36 5.12 -17.95 -3.68
CA SER A 36 5.42 -18.59 -4.97
C SER A 36 5.25 -20.11 -4.98
N ASN A 37 5.04 -20.73 -3.81
CA ASN A 37 4.93 -22.18 -3.65
C ASN A 37 3.51 -22.61 -3.22
N PRO A 38 3.10 -23.86 -3.52
CA PRO A 38 1.76 -24.37 -3.22
C PRO A 38 1.53 -24.67 -1.73
N TYR A 39 2.55 -24.55 -0.89
CA TYR A 39 2.47 -24.83 0.55
C TYR A 39 2.23 -23.56 1.37
N SER A 40 2.11 -22.39 0.72
CA SER A 40 1.89 -21.10 1.36
C SER A 40 2.94 -20.75 2.43
N ILE A 41 4.18 -21.22 2.23
CA ILE A 41 5.30 -20.92 3.12
C ILE A 41 6.08 -19.76 2.49
N PRO A 42 6.13 -18.57 3.11
CA PRO A 42 6.79 -17.43 2.48
C PRO A 42 8.30 -17.70 2.35
N CYS A 43 8.81 -17.58 1.13
CA CYS A 43 10.23 -17.66 0.82
C CYS A 43 10.83 -16.25 0.76
N PHE A 44 12.15 -16.11 0.92
CA PHE A 44 12.82 -14.80 0.87
C PHE A 44 12.48 -14.00 -0.40
N GLU A 45 12.41 -14.69 -1.54
CA GLU A 45 12.07 -14.11 -2.83
C GLU A 45 10.66 -13.48 -2.86
N ASP A 46 9.69 -14.08 -2.17
CA ASP A 46 8.34 -13.54 -2.10
C ASP A 46 8.37 -12.15 -1.42
N PHE A 47 9.15 -12.01 -0.34
CA PHE A 47 9.32 -10.73 0.37
C PHE A 47 9.98 -9.66 -0.50
N ILE A 48 11.03 -10.04 -1.23
CA ILE A 48 11.72 -9.10 -2.13
C ILE A 48 10.79 -8.63 -3.24
N ASN A 49 9.99 -9.54 -3.81
CA ASN A 49 9.04 -9.18 -4.85
C ASN A 49 7.94 -8.23 -4.34
N GLU A 50 7.41 -8.45 -3.15
CA GLU A 50 6.40 -7.54 -2.58
C GLU A 50 7.01 -6.18 -2.22
N ALA A 51 8.22 -6.16 -1.65
CA ALA A 51 8.94 -4.91 -1.38
C ALA A 51 9.20 -4.13 -2.68
N GLN A 52 9.65 -4.82 -3.73
CA GLN A 52 9.91 -4.23 -5.04
C GLN A 52 8.64 -3.69 -5.69
N LYS A 53 7.51 -4.38 -5.54
CA LYS A 53 6.20 -3.91 -6.01
C LYS A 53 5.81 -2.60 -5.33
N HIS A 54 5.89 -2.53 -4.01
CA HIS A 54 5.57 -1.31 -3.25
C HIS A 54 6.51 -0.15 -3.62
N PHE A 55 7.81 -0.43 -3.73
CA PHE A 55 8.80 0.54 -4.17
C PHE A 55 8.49 1.07 -5.57
N ASN A 56 8.11 0.19 -6.51
CA ASN A 56 7.78 0.60 -7.87
C ASN A 56 6.55 1.49 -7.94
N VAL A 57 5.52 1.24 -7.11
CA VAL A 57 4.35 2.12 -7.01
C VAL A 57 4.76 3.52 -6.57
N GLU A 58 5.53 3.63 -5.48
CA GLU A 58 6.00 4.92 -4.98
C GLU A 58 6.90 5.64 -5.99
N LYS A 59 7.85 4.91 -6.59
CA LYS A 59 8.75 5.44 -7.63
C LYS A 59 7.96 5.97 -8.82
N ASN A 60 6.95 5.24 -9.29
CA ASN A 60 6.15 5.65 -10.43
C ASN A 60 5.32 6.90 -10.10
N ALA A 61 4.70 6.95 -8.92
CA ALA A 61 3.96 8.14 -8.47
C ALA A 61 4.85 9.39 -8.38
N LYS A 62 6.06 9.26 -7.83
CA LYS A 62 7.06 10.37 -7.81
C LYS A 62 7.46 10.81 -9.21
N ASN A 63 7.73 9.86 -10.09
CA ASN A 63 8.10 10.16 -11.47
C ASN A 63 6.96 10.84 -12.24
N GLU A 64 5.71 10.45 -12.01
CA GLU A 64 4.54 11.08 -12.61
C GLU A 64 4.39 12.54 -12.15
N ALA A 65 4.56 12.80 -10.85
CA ALA A 65 4.57 14.17 -10.32
C ALA A 65 5.71 15.02 -10.93
N TYR A 66 6.92 14.45 -11.09
CA TYR A 66 8.02 15.15 -11.76
C TYR A 66 7.74 15.40 -13.23
N ALA A 67 7.16 14.43 -13.95
CA ALA A 67 6.76 14.61 -15.33
C ALA A 67 5.72 15.74 -15.47
N PHE A 68 4.74 15.80 -14.56
CA PHE A 68 3.77 16.89 -14.50
C PHE A 68 4.45 18.25 -14.32
N ILE A 69 5.31 18.40 -13.28
CA ILE A 69 6.04 19.65 -12.99
C ILE A 69 6.80 20.14 -14.23
N LEU A 70 7.55 19.23 -14.87
CA LEU A 70 8.33 19.57 -16.06
C LEU A 70 7.43 19.94 -17.25
N SER A 71 6.36 19.18 -17.48
CA SER A 71 5.43 19.42 -18.60
C SER A 71 4.70 20.76 -18.49
N MET A 72 4.46 21.23 -17.27
CA MET A 72 3.81 22.51 -17.00
C MET A 72 4.81 23.67 -16.91
N GLY A 73 6.11 23.42 -17.04
CA GLY A 73 7.15 24.44 -16.92
C GLY A 73 7.36 24.97 -15.50
N LEU A 74 6.90 24.23 -14.47
CA LEU A 74 6.90 24.66 -13.07
C LEU A 74 8.20 24.33 -12.31
N LEU A 75 9.30 24.14 -13.04
CA LEU A 75 10.55 23.67 -12.44
C LEU A 75 11.14 24.71 -11.47
N ASP A 76 11.09 25.99 -11.84
CA ASP A 76 11.66 27.08 -11.04
C ASP A 76 10.82 27.32 -9.78
N GLU A 77 9.50 27.28 -9.88
CA GLU A 77 8.56 27.37 -8.77
C GLU A 77 8.77 26.21 -7.80
N PHE A 78 8.90 24.99 -8.32
CA PHE A 78 9.18 23.82 -7.50
C PHE A 78 10.54 23.91 -6.81
N ALA A 79 11.57 24.43 -7.48
CA ALA A 79 12.89 24.64 -6.88
C ALA A 79 12.85 25.69 -5.76
N GLN A 80 12.11 26.79 -5.95
CA GLN A 80 11.89 27.78 -4.91
C GLN A 80 11.11 27.19 -3.74
N PHE A 81 10.00 26.49 -4.00
CA PHE A 81 9.23 25.79 -2.99
C PHE A 81 10.12 24.85 -2.17
N SER A 82 10.90 24.00 -2.84
CA SER A 82 11.78 23.02 -2.19
C SER A 82 12.88 23.65 -1.34
N LYS A 83 13.25 24.92 -1.57
CA LYS A 83 14.28 25.61 -0.78
C LYS A 83 13.75 26.16 0.54
N TYR A 84 12.48 26.56 0.57
CA TYR A 84 11.87 27.21 1.73
C TYR A 84 10.93 26.29 2.50
N PHE A 85 10.41 25.26 1.83
CA PHE A 85 9.45 24.35 2.38
C PHE A 85 10.10 23.02 2.76
N HIS A 86 10.32 22.86 4.06
CA HIS A 86 10.79 21.63 4.66
C HIS A 86 9.90 21.29 5.86
N SER A 87 9.43 20.05 5.91
CA SER A 87 8.80 19.43 7.07
C SER A 87 9.73 18.31 7.53
N GLU A 88 9.71 18.04 8.82
CA GLU A 88 10.38 16.90 9.42
C GLU A 88 9.87 15.57 8.85
N ASP A 89 8.60 15.53 8.43
CA ASP A 89 7.98 14.40 7.75
C ASP A 89 7.08 14.89 6.60
N MET A 90 7.62 14.89 5.37
CA MET A 90 6.88 15.22 4.15
C MET A 90 5.75 14.24 3.86
N HIS A 91 5.93 12.96 4.20
CA HIS A 91 4.94 11.94 3.92
C HIS A 91 3.71 12.13 4.81
N LYS A 92 3.91 12.36 6.10
CA LYS A 92 2.83 12.71 7.03
C LYS A 92 2.09 13.97 6.59
N LEU A 93 2.82 15.00 6.17
CA LEU A 93 2.21 16.22 5.66
C LEU A 93 1.33 15.94 4.43
N CYS A 94 1.80 15.15 3.45
CA CYS A 94 1.00 14.77 2.30
C CYS A 94 -0.28 14.02 2.71
N ILE A 95 -0.19 13.10 3.67
CA ILE A 95 -1.38 12.41 4.20
C ILE A 95 -2.34 13.42 4.85
N ASP A 96 -1.82 14.32 5.69
CA ASP A 96 -2.61 15.32 6.39
C ASP A 96 -3.36 16.21 5.37
N LEU A 97 -2.69 16.69 4.31
CA LEU A 97 -3.32 17.47 3.23
C LEU A 97 -4.41 16.66 2.50
N LEU A 98 -4.09 15.43 2.10
CA LEU A 98 -5.03 14.56 1.38
C LEU A 98 -6.26 14.22 2.23
N THR A 99 -6.09 14.04 3.55
CA THR A 99 -7.21 13.76 4.45
C THR A 99 -8.02 15.00 4.79
N THR A 100 -7.40 16.19 4.91
CA THR A 100 -8.16 17.43 5.07
C THR A 100 -9.03 17.74 3.87
N ASP A 101 -8.54 17.52 2.64
CA ASP A 101 -9.32 17.78 1.42
C ASP A 101 -10.51 16.82 1.31
N VAL A 102 -10.32 15.53 1.62
CA VAL A 102 -11.40 14.53 1.66
C VAL A 102 -12.46 14.88 2.71
N LEU A 103 -12.06 15.38 3.89
CA LEU A 103 -13.00 15.80 4.94
C LEU A 103 -13.80 17.04 4.53
N ILE A 104 -13.19 17.98 3.81
CA ILE A 104 -13.88 19.17 3.29
C ILE A 104 -14.92 18.77 2.24
N ASP A 105 -14.59 17.82 1.36
CA ASP A 105 -15.53 17.29 0.37
C ASP A 105 -16.70 16.53 1.00
N GLU A 106 -16.48 15.78 2.09
CA GLU A 106 -17.56 15.11 2.83
C GLU A 106 -18.47 16.08 3.59
N LEU A 107 -17.92 17.14 4.20
CA LEU A 107 -18.71 18.18 4.88
C LEU A 107 -19.59 18.95 3.89
N ASN A 108 -19.06 19.28 2.70
CA ASN A 108 -19.82 19.95 1.64
C ASN A 108 -20.94 19.08 1.04
N LYS A 109 -20.91 17.77 1.28
CA LYS A 109 -21.93 16.82 0.80
C LYS A 109 -23.16 16.75 1.71
N HIS A 110 -23.05 17.20 2.96
CA HIS A 110 -24.14 17.25 3.94
C HIS A 110 -24.85 18.62 4.01
N GLU A 111 -24.37 19.63 3.28
CA GLU A 111 -25.03 20.94 3.13
C GLU A 111 -25.92 21.07 1.87
N LYS A 112 -26.24 19.97 1.19
CA LYS A 112 -27.24 19.91 0.11
C LYS A 112 -28.37 18.94 0.44
#